data_AF-A0A223MUG1-F1
#
_entry.id   AF-A0A223MUG1-F1
#
_cell.length_a   1.000
_cell.length_b   1.000
_cell.length_c   1.000
_cell.angle_alpha   90.00
_cell.angle_beta   90.00
_cell.angle_gamma   90.00
#
_symmetry.space_group_name_H-M   'P 1'
#
loop_
_entity.id
_entity.type
_entity.pdbx_description
1 polymer ?
#
loop_
_entity_poly.entity_id
_entity_poly.type
_entity_poly.pdbx_seq_one_letter_code
_entity_poly.pdbx_strand_id
1 'polypeptide(L)'
;MDSLNNIDFKKLASQQKSIQMKMRLLALAHFKDGHSRTKIAKFLKVSRTSVNKWVQTFLEKGLEANQFFADYEDIVSKVCRAWNSFLECSTRVRQMCSRRWIELTR
;
A
#
# COMPACT_ATOMS: atom_id res chain seq x y z
N MET A 1 -20.07 -0.84 -7.20
CA MET A 1 -19.71 0.20 -6.18
C MET A 1 -19.87 -0.36 -4.76
N ASP A 2 -19.89 -1.68 -4.59
CA ASP A 2 -20.40 -2.36 -3.38
C ASP A 2 -19.31 -2.84 -2.41
N SER A 3 -18.04 -2.63 -2.75
CA SER A 3 -16.89 -3.05 -1.93
C SER A 3 -16.72 -2.22 -0.66
N LEU A 4 -17.28 -1.00 -0.60
CA LEU A 4 -17.15 -0.09 0.55
C LEU A 4 -17.98 -0.54 1.76
N ASN A 5 -19.15 -1.15 1.51
CA ASN A 5 -20.14 -1.41 2.54
C ASN A 5 -19.80 -2.62 3.41
N ASN A 6 -19.10 -3.62 2.87
CA ASN A 6 -18.77 -4.85 3.59
C ASN A 6 -17.48 -4.76 4.44
N ILE A 7 -16.63 -3.76 4.20
CA ILE A 7 -15.36 -3.67 4.94
C ILE A 7 -15.58 -3.02 6.31
N ASP A 8 -15.21 -3.74 7.37
CA ASP A 8 -15.09 -3.20 8.72
C ASP A 8 -13.67 -2.65 8.95
N PHE A 9 -13.49 -1.37 8.60
CA PHE A 9 -12.23 -0.66 8.78
C PHE A 9 -11.80 -0.55 10.26
N LYS A 10 -12.74 -0.55 11.21
CA LYS A 10 -12.44 -0.44 12.65
C LYS A 10 -11.83 -1.75 13.14
N LYS A 11 -12.41 -2.90 12.77
CA LYS A 11 -11.85 -4.23 13.05
C LYS A 11 -10.49 -4.43 12.40
N LEU A 12 -10.32 -3.98 11.15
CA LEU A 12 -9.01 -4.03 10.50
C LEU A 12 -7.99 -3.18 11.27
N ALA A 13 -8.35 -1.96 11.69
CA ALA A 13 -7.45 -1.08 12.42
C ALA A 13 -7.00 -1.67 13.77
N SER A 14 -7.88 -2.36 14.50
CA SER A 14 -7.51 -2.97 15.78
C SER A 14 -6.48 -4.09 15.63
N GLN A 15 -6.45 -4.78 14.49
CA GLN A 15 -5.51 -5.88 14.21
C GLN A 15 -4.11 -5.40 13.77
N GLN A 16 -3.97 -4.14 13.36
CA GLN A 16 -2.69 -3.64 12.85
C GLN A 16 -1.72 -3.35 13.99
N LYS A 17 -0.44 -3.61 13.77
CA LYS A 17 0.63 -3.22 14.72
C LYS A 17 1.09 -1.78 14.46
N SER A 18 1.18 -1.38 13.20
CA SER A 18 1.65 -0.05 12.79
C SER A 18 0.64 1.05 13.09
N ILE A 19 1.05 2.07 13.85
CA ILE A 19 0.24 3.27 14.15
C ILE A 19 -0.17 3.96 12.84
N GLN A 20 0.74 4.06 11.87
CA GLN A 20 0.44 4.70 10.59
C GLN A 20 -0.67 3.97 9.83
N MET A 21 -0.68 2.64 9.87
CA MET A 21 -1.73 1.84 9.25
C MET A 21 -3.08 2.05 9.95
N LYS A 22 -3.09 2.08 11.29
CA LYS A 22 -4.30 2.38 12.07
C LYS A 22 -4.89 3.73 11.69
N MET A 23 -4.06 4.77 11.62
CA MET A 23 -4.50 6.12 11.27
C MET A 23 -5.18 6.17 9.90
N ARG A 24 -4.66 5.42 8.93
CA ARG A 24 -5.21 5.36 7.56
C ARG A 24 -6.53 4.61 7.51
N LEU A 25 -6.62 3.46 8.19
CA LEU A 25 -7.87 2.69 8.28
C LEU A 25 -8.96 3.47 9.01
N LEU A 26 -8.62 4.18 10.08
CA LEU A 26 -9.56 5.08 10.76
C LEU A 26 -10.01 6.25 9.87
N ALA A 27 -9.12 6.79 9.03
CA ALA A 27 -9.51 7.80 8.06
C ALA A 27 -10.55 7.27 7.06
N LEU A 28 -10.36 6.03 6.58
CA LEU A 28 -11.32 5.36 5.69
C LEU A 28 -12.63 5.03 6.40
N ALA A 29 -12.58 4.65 7.68
CA ALA A 29 -13.78 4.44 8.50
C ALA A 29 -14.62 5.72 8.60
N HIS A 30 -14.01 6.84 8.97
CA HIS A 30 -14.73 8.12 9.03
C HIS A 30 -15.23 8.59 7.66
N PHE A 31 -14.48 8.30 6.59
CA PHE A 31 -14.91 8.58 5.23
C PHE A 31 -16.14 7.75 4.84
N LYS A 32 -16.18 6.46 5.21
CA LYS A 32 -17.36 5.59 5.06
C LYS A 32 -18.56 6.14 5.85
N ASP A 33 -18.33 6.69 7.03
CA ASP A 33 -19.35 7.37 7.85
C ASP A 33 -19.78 8.75 7.29
N GLY A 34 -19.41 9.10 6.05
CA GLY A 34 -19.82 10.32 5.36
C GLY A 34 -19.09 11.61 5.79
N HIS A 35 -18.01 11.49 6.57
CA HIS A 35 -17.28 12.68 7.01
C HIS A 35 -16.45 13.30 5.88
N SER A 36 -16.42 14.64 5.83
CA SER A 36 -15.56 15.35 4.90
C SER A 36 -14.08 15.15 5.23
N ARG A 37 -13.22 15.14 4.21
CA ARG A 37 -11.76 14.96 4.34
C ARG A 37 -11.12 15.99 5.29
N THR A 38 -11.67 17.20 5.36
CA THR A 38 -11.29 18.24 6.32
C THR A 38 -11.68 17.90 7.76
N LYS A 39 -12.88 17.36 7.99
CA LYS A 39 -13.34 16.92 9.32
C LYS A 39 -12.51 15.73 9.82
N ILE A 40 -12.21 14.79 8.92
CA ILE A 40 -11.34 13.63 9.20
C ILE A 40 -9.93 14.07 9.60
N ALA A 41 -9.34 15.01 8.85
CA ALA A 41 -8.01 15.54 9.16
C ALA A 41 -7.95 16.16 10.58
N LYS A 42 -9.01 16.89 10.97
CA LYS A 42 -9.14 17.44 12.33
C LYS A 42 -9.25 16.35 13.40
N PHE A 43 -10.09 15.34 13.18
CA PHE A 43 -10.26 14.22 14.13
C PHE A 43 -8.98 13.44 14.36
N LEU A 44 -8.26 13.14 13.28
CA LEU A 44 -7.03 12.36 13.31
C LEU A 44 -5.78 13.20 13.61
N LYS A 45 -5.91 14.54 13.73
CA LYS A 45 -4.78 15.46 13.94
C LYS A 45 -3.66 15.29 12.90
N VAL A 46 -4.04 15.08 11.64
CA VAL A 46 -3.12 14.93 10.50
C VAL A 46 -3.40 15.97 9.44
N SER A 47 -2.46 16.15 8.51
CA SER A 47 -2.65 17.07 7.39
C SER A 47 -3.80 16.62 6.46
N ARG A 48 -4.52 17.59 5.89
CA ARG A 48 -5.55 17.31 4.87
C ARG A 48 -4.96 16.59 3.66
N THR A 49 -3.72 16.90 3.27
CA THR A 49 -3.01 16.27 2.15
C THR A 49 -2.83 14.76 2.38
N SER A 50 -2.50 14.35 3.61
CA SER A 50 -2.39 12.94 3.97
C SER A 50 -3.73 12.23 3.80
N VAL A 51 -4.81 12.80 4.34
CA VAL A 51 -6.16 12.23 4.21
C VAL A 51 -6.60 12.14 2.75
N ASN A 52 -6.35 13.19 1.95
CA ASN A 52 -6.65 13.18 0.53
C ASN A 52 -5.93 12.04 -0.18
N LYS A 53 -4.62 11.88 0.05
CA LYS A 53 -3.82 10.82 -0.56
C LYS A 53 -4.36 9.43 -0.20
N TRP A 54 -4.67 9.18 1.07
CA TRP A 54 -5.17 7.88 1.52
C TRP A 54 -6.54 7.54 0.94
N VAL A 55 -7.46 8.49 0.96
CA VAL A 55 -8.80 8.30 0.38
C VAL A 55 -8.70 8.12 -1.12
N GLN A 56 -7.89 8.90 -1.81
CA GLN A 56 -7.71 8.81 -3.27
C GLN A 56 -7.11 7.46 -3.68
N THR A 57 -5.99 7.04 -3.07
CA THR A 57 -5.38 5.73 -3.36
C THR A 57 -6.35 4.58 -3.13
N PHE A 58 -7.16 4.66 -2.07
CA PHE A 58 -8.18 3.66 -1.80
C PHE A 58 -9.31 3.66 -2.85
N LEU A 59 -9.78 4.84 -3.30
CA LEU A 59 -10.81 4.94 -4.34
C LEU A 59 -10.32 4.44 -5.70
N GLU A 60 -9.06 4.68 -6.05
CA GLU A 60 -8.48 4.31 -7.34
C GLU A 60 -8.14 2.82 -7.42
N LYS A 61 -7.65 2.24 -6.32
CA LYS A 61 -6.98 0.93 -6.35
C LYS A 61 -7.40 -0.02 -5.22
N GLY A 62 -8.38 0.35 -4.41
CA GLY A 62 -8.88 -0.48 -3.32
C GLY A 62 -7.91 -0.66 -2.15
N LEU A 63 -8.19 -1.66 -1.31
CA LEU A 63 -7.35 -1.99 -0.13
C LEU A 63 -5.97 -2.53 -0.53
N GLU A 64 -5.87 -3.27 -1.63
CA GLU A 64 -4.66 -3.98 -2.03
C GLU A 64 -3.52 -3.04 -2.40
N ALA A 65 -3.82 -1.90 -3.02
CA ALA A 65 -2.82 -0.90 -3.36
C ALA A 65 -2.55 0.11 -2.24
N ASN A 66 -3.31 0.04 -1.16
CA ASN A 66 -2.93 0.59 0.13
C ASN A 66 -1.89 -0.35 0.79
N GLN A 67 -0.92 -0.83 0.03
CA GLN A 67 0.24 -1.51 0.56
C GLN A 67 1.03 -0.48 1.36
N PHE A 68 1.10 -0.73 2.66
CA PHE A 68 1.90 0.06 3.58
C PHE A 68 2.99 -0.80 4.16
N PHE A 69 4.12 -0.16 4.41
CA PHE A 69 5.20 -0.77 5.14
C PHE A 69 4.90 -0.62 6.64
N ALA A 70 4.73 -1.76 7.33
CA ALA A 70 4.40 -1.77 8.75
C ALA A 70 5.56 -1.26 9.61
N ASP A 71 6.78 -1.67 9.25
CA ASP A 71 8.06 -1.39 9.89
C ASP A 71 9.21 -1.64 8.90
N TYR A 72 10.45 -1.50 9.36
CA TYR A 72 11.65 -1.78 8.57
C TYR A 72 11.67 -3.23 8.04
N GLU A 73 11.30 -4.20 8.88
CA GLU A 73 11.30 -5.62 8.50
C GLU A 73 10.30 -5.93 7.39
N ASP A 74 9.13 -5.28 7.38
CA ASP A 74 8.16 -5.40 6.30
C ASP A 74 8.68 -4.81 4.97
N ILE A 75 9.50 -3.74 5.03
CA ILE A 75 10.19 -3.22 3.84
C ILE A 75 11.17 -4.26 3.31
N VAL A 76 12.08 -4.74 4.18
CA VAL A 76 13.10 -5.73 3.80
C VAL A 76 12.44 -6.98 3.24
N SER A 77 11.43 -7.51 3.93
CA SER A 77 10.70 -8.71 3.48
C SER A 77 10.07 -8.54 2.11
N LYS A 78 9.38 -7.41 1.85
CA LYS A 78 8.77 -7.13 0.54
C LYS A 78 9.80 -6.97 -0.57
N VAL A 79 10.88 -6.24 -0.31
CA VAL A 79 11.98 -6.08 -1.28
C VAL A 79 12.65 -7.43 -1.57
N CYS A 80 12.96 -8.22 -0.54
CA CYS A 80 13.52 -9.55 -0.71
C CYS A 80 12.59 -10.48 -1.50
N ARG A 81 11.28 -10.49 -1.23
CA ARG A 81 10.30 -11.28 -1.99
C ARG A 81 10.24 -10.86 -3.45
N ALA A 82 10.18 -9.56 -3.72
CA ALA A 82 10.17 -9.05 -5.09
C ALA A 82 11.47 -9.41 -5.83
N TRP A 83 12.61 -9.31 -5.15
CA TRP A 83 13.91 -9.67 -5.69
C TRP A 83 14.04 -11.17 -5.97
N ASN A 84 13.61 -12.03 -5.03
CA ASN A 84 13.66 -13.48 -5.22
C ASN A 84 12.71 -13.94 -6.33
N SER A 85 11.49 -13.38 -6.39
CA SER A 85 10.57 -13.64 -7.50
C SER A 85 11.15 -13.18 -8.84
N PHE A 86 11.89 -12.08 -8.86
CA PHE A 86 12.63 -11.65 -10.05
C PHE A 86 13.71 -12.66 -10.44
N LEU A 87 14.51 -13.15 -9.48
CA LEU A 87 15.57 -14.13 -9.72
C LEU A 87 15.05 -15.51 -10.18
N GLU A 88 13.88 -15.95 -9.69
CA GLU A 88 13.23 -17.19 -10.12
C GLU A 88 12.91 -17.19 -11.63
N CYS A 89 12.72 -16.01 -12.24
CA CYS A 89 12.49 -15.87 -13.67
C CYS A 89 13.82 -15.65 -14.44
N SER A 90 14.65 -16.70 -14.51
CA SER A 90 15.99 -16.64 -15.14
C SER A 90 15.98 -16.12 -16.59
N THR A 91 14.90 -16.36 -17.34
CA THR A 91 14.70 -15.86 -18.71
C THR A 91 14.50 -14.35 -18.76
N ARG A 92 13.70 -13.78 -17.85
CA ARG A 92 13.48 -12.33 -17.74
C ARG A 92 14.73 -11.60 -17.26
N VAL A 93 15.45 -12.19 -16.30
CA VAL A 93 16.76 -11.67 -15.86
C VAL A 93 17.73 -11.62 -17.04
N ARG A 94 17.82 -12.71 -17.81
CA ARG A 94 18.69 -12.80 -19.00
C ARG A 94 18.30 -11.80 -20.07
N GLN A 95 17.02 -11.55 -20.30
CA GLN A 95 16.52 -10.55 -21.24
C GLN A 95 16.83 -9.12 -20.77
N MET A 96 16.59 -8.80 -19.49
CA MET A 96 16.86 -7.46 -18.94
C MET A 96 18.35 -7.13 -18.92
N CYS A 97 19.20 -8.12 -18.66
CA CYS A 97 20.66 -7.98 -18.67
C CYS A 97 21.28 -8.23 -20.06
N SER A 98 20.47 -8.56 -21.08
CA SER A 98 20.96 -8.67 -22.44
C SER A 98 21.31 -7.28 -22.96
N ARG A 99 22.58 -7.07 -23.23
CA ARG A 99 23.08 -5.85 -23.88
C ARG A 99 23.54 -6.24 -25.26
N ARG A 100 23.07 -5.50 -26.26
CA ARG A 100 23.32 -5.76 -27.69
C ARG A 100 24.81 -5.77 -28.08
N TRP A 101 25.67 -5.22 -27.22
CA TRP A 101 27.13 -5.15 -27.38
C TRP A 101 27.92 -6.13 -26.51
N ILE A 102 27.26 -6.87 -25.60
CA ILE A 102 27.94 -7.89 -24.79
C ILE A 102 27.71 -9.23 -25.48
N GLU A 103 28.72 -9.71 -26.20
CA GLU A 103 28.81 -11.13 -26.57
C GLU A 103 29.18 -11.92 -25.31
N LEU A 104 28.18 -12.48 -24.63
CA LEU A 104 28.43 -13.53 -23.65
C LEU A 104 28.76 -14.80 -24.43
N THR A 105 30.05 -15.04 -24.68
CA THR A 105 30.53 -16.33 -25.16
C THR A 105 30.13 -17.41 -24.17
N ARG A 106 29.65 -18.51 -24.75
CA ARG A 106 28.89 -19.59 -24.11
C ARG A 106 29.65 -20.29 -23.00
#